data_AF-A0A2S7NQW9-F1
#
_entry.id   AF-A0A2S7NQW9-F1
#
_cell.length_a   1.000
_cell.length_b   1.000
_cell.length_c   1.000
_cell.angle_alpha   90.00
_cell.angle_beta   90.00
_cell.angle_gamma   90.00
#
_symmetry.space_group_name_H-M   'P 1'
#
loop_
_entity.id
_entity.type
_entity.pdbx_description
1 polymer ?
#
loop_
_entity_poly.entity_id
_entity_poly.type
_entity_poly.pdbx_seq_one_letter_code
_entity_poly.pdbx_strand_id
1 'polypeptide(L)'
;MILDVEPEEEEDEEDEEEDEDGDESIEGERSGRRTSDRRHQRIASDLSIIESSAEMLYGLIHQRFICSRAGIQQMSEKYELAHFGVCPRTHCEQVRTLPVGLSDVLGEDTVKLFCPSCLDVYVPPNSRFQTVDGAYFGRTFGALFLLTFPDYDISKKGLEALSGHGTRPLPSLNADGEEREKINGFNASNLAPGLGRGKVYEPKIYGFKVSERARSGPRMAWLRKRPDDLKDLDEAANYAAEHGEESDEGEGNGNGNGVQARRRAQPRRLRRVNGGSPMEVEGNGEAFS
;
A
#
# COMPACT_ATOMS: atom_id res chain seq x y z
N MET A 1 5.17 20.11 -7.36
CA MET A 1 4.52 20.31 -6.04
C MET A 1 4.10 19.01 -5.32
N ILE A 2 4.69 17.86 -5.64
CA ILE A 2 4.93 16.84 -4.60
C ILE A 2 6.43 16.89 -4.40
N LEU A 3 6.83 17.40 -3.22
CA LEU A 3 8.20 17.40 -2.73
C LEU A 3 9.25 17.86 -3.75
N ASP A 4 9.08 19.07 -4.26
CA ASP A 4 10.22 19.88 -4.69
C ASP A 4 10.78 20.52 -3.41
N VAL A 5 11.30 19.68 -2.51
CA VAL A 5 12.22 20.15 -1.47
C VAL A 5 13.54 20.29 -2.21
N GLU A 6 13.81 21.52 -2.66
CA GLU A 6 15.15 21.89 -3.13
C GLU A 6 16.14 21.51 -2.04
N PRO A 7 17.31 20.92 -2.38
CA PRO A 7 18.35 20.74 -1.38
C PRO A 7 18.69 22.14 -0.85
N GLU A 8 18.52 22.34 0.46
CA GLU A 8 19.04 23.53 1.13
C GLU A 8 20.53 23.61 0.78
N GLU A 9 20.92 24.65 0.05
CA GLU A 9 22.32 25.03 -0.04
C GLU A 9 22.70 25.35 1.41
N GLU A 10 23.64 24.57 1.98
CA GLU A 10 24.30 24.92 3.23
C GLU A 10 25.00 26.27 2.97
N GLU A 11 24.31 27.37 3.24
CA GLU A 11 24.94 28.67 3.42
C GLU A 11 25.80 28.51 4.68
N ASP A 12 27.11 28.42 4.49
CA ASP A 12 28.11 28.54 5.53
C ASP A 12 27.89 29.90 6.24
N GLU A 13 27.06 29.91 7.29
CA GLU A 13 27.00 31.00 8.25
C GLU A 13 28.36 31.01 8.98
N GLU A 14 29.30 31.79 8.45
CA GLU A 14 30.51 32.17 9.19
C GLU A 14 30.06 32.92 10.45
N ASP A 15 30.01 32.19 11.57
CA ASP A 15 29.87 32.75 12.92
C ASP A 15 31.03 33.73 13.16
N GLU A 16 30.82 35.01 12.89
CA GLU A 16 31.69 36.08 13.38
C GLU A 16 31.55 36.15 14.92
N GLU A 17 32.45 35.46 15.62
CA GLU A 17 32.68 35.64 17.05
C GLU A 17 33.14 37.09 17.31
N GLU A 18 32.21 38.00 17.63
CA GLU A 18 32.54 39.31 18.17
C GLU A 18 33.02 39.16 19.62
N ASP A 19 34.35 39.18 19.79
CA ASP A 19 35.04 39.34 21.08
C ASP A 19 34.66 40.70 21.72
N GLU A 20 33.68 40.72 22.62
CA GLU A 20 33.35 41.90 23.43
C GLU A 20 34.09 41.87 24.79
N ASP A 21 35.40 42.16 24.75
CA ASP A 21 36.17 42.55 25.95
C ASP A 21 35.89 44.03 26.28
N GLY A 22 35.12 44.28 27.34
CA GLY A 22 34.83 45.65 27.80
C GLY A 22 34.19 45.68 29.18
N ASP A 23 35.03 45.69 30.22
CA ASP A 23 34.65 45.88 31.62
C ASP A 23 34.16 47.32 31.92
N GLU A 24 33.37 47.40 33.00
CA GLU A 24 33.04 48.54 33.84
C GLU A 24 31.82 49.43 33.51
N SER A 25 30.84 49.27 34.41
CA SER A 25 30.06 50.35 35.04
C SER A 25 28.94 51.01 34.24
N ILE A 26 27.72 50.44 34.29
CA ILE A 26 26.51 51.25 34.52
C ILE A 26 25.36 50.40 35.11
N GLU A 27 25.03 50.65 36.38
CA GLU A 27 23.78 50.20 36.99
C GLU A 27 22.62 50.93 36.31
N GLY A 28 21.88 50.27 35.41
CA GLY A 28 20.71 50.93 34.81
C GLY A 28 19.86 50.18 33.78
N GLU A 29 20.40 49.22 33.00
CA GLU A 29 19.67 48.76 31.80
C GLU A 29 19.66 47.24 31.55
N ARG A 30 19.90 46.42 32.59
CA ARG A 30 19.84 44.94 32.46
C ARG A 30 18.43 44.37 32.27
N SER A 31 17.37 45.18 32.40
CA SER A 31 15.99 44.70 32.25
C SER A 31 15.56 44.53 30.79
N GLY A 32 16.14 45.30 29.85
CA GLY A 32 15.75 45.28 28.43
C GLY A 32 16.22 44.02 27.69
N ARG A 33 17.53 43.69 27.76
CA ARG A 33 18.13 42.54 27.06
C ARG A 33 17.47 41.20 27.43
N ARG A 34 17.20 40.94 28.72
CA ARG A 34 16.51 39.73 29.19
C ARG A 34 15.05 39.63 28.71
N THR A 35 14.38 40.75 28.47
CA THR A 35 13.02 40.75 27.93
C THR A 35 12.99 40.52 26.42
N SER A 36 14.01 41.03 25.72
CA SER A 36 14.21 40.79 24.29
C SER A 36 14.49 39.31 24.01
N ASP A 37 15.45 38.68 24.71
CA ASP A 37 15.76 37.25 24.54
C ASP A 37 14.57 36.35 24.84
N ARG A 38 13.84 36.63 25.92
CA ARG A 38 12.62 35.88 26.26
C ARG A 38 11.51 36.07 25.23
N ARG A 39 11.47 37.21 24.56
CA ARG A 39 10.49 37.48 23.50
C ARG A 39 10.88 36.76 22.21
N HIS A 40 12.17 36.76 21.84
CA HIS A 40 12.67 36.01 20.69
C HIS A 40 12.52 34.49 20.89
N GLN A 41 12.83 33.96 22.07
CA GLN A 41 12.60 32.55 22.42
C GLN A 41 11.12 32.16 22.35
N ARG A 42 10.21 33.05 22.79
CA ARG A 42 8.76 32.81 22.68
C ARG A 42 8.28 32.85 21.23
N ILE A 43 8.76 33.80 20.43
CA ILE A 43 8.40 33.90 19.01
C ILE A 43 8.91 32.67 18.25
N ALA A 44 10.14 32.23 18.50
CA ALA A 44 10.70 31.01 17.91
C ALA A 44 9.90 29.76 18.31
N SER A 45 9.51 29.63 19.58
CA SER A 45 8.66 28.51 20.02
C SER A 45 7.27 28.56 19.40
N ASP A 46 6.68 29.74 19.26
CA ASP A 46 5.36 29.91 18.65
C ASP A 46 5.39 29.55 17.15
N LEU A 47 6.47 29.91 16.45
CA LEU A 47 6.68 29.52 15.04
C LEU A 47 6.78 28.00 14.88
N SER A 48 7.58 27.32 15.71
CA SER A 48 7.71 25.85 15.65
C SER A 48 6.38 25.10 15.90
N ILE A 49 5.53 25.64 16.77
CA ILE A 49 4.18 25.10 17.03
C ILE A 49 3.29 25.33 15.82
N ILE A 50 3.35 26.52 15.20
CA ILE A 50 2.58 26.84 14.00
C ILE A 50 2.99 25.94 12.84
N GLU A 51 4.29 25.73 12.62
CA GLU A 51 4.81 24.88 11.55
C GLU A 51 4.36 23.42 11.70
N SER A 52 4.56 22.83 12.88
CA SER A 52 4.12 21.45 13.16
C SER A 52 2.60 21.29 13.06
N SER A 53 1.84 22.31 13.50
CA SER A 53 0.37 22.31 13.36
C SER A 53 -0.07 22.44 11.91
N ALA A 54 0.64 23.24 11.11
CA ALA A 54 0.36 23.44 9.69
C ALA A 54 0.66 22.18 8.87
N GLU A 55 1.78 21.49 9.15
CA GLU A 55 2.12 20.20 8.55
C GLU A 55 1.03 19.16 8.83
N MET A 56 0.61 19.04 10.11
CA MET A 56 -0.45 18.12 10.50
C MET A 56 -1.78 18.43 9.81
N LEU A 57 -2.17 19.71 9.77
CA LEU A 57 -3.40 20.14 9.11
C LEU A 57 -3.35 19.84 7.60
N TYR A 58 -2.22 20.12 6.96
CA TYR A 58 -2.01 19.79 5.55
C TYR A 58 -2.16 18.30 5.30
N GLY A 59 -1.54 17.46 6.13
CA GLY A 59 -1.63 16.00 6.03
C GLY A 59 -3.07 15.48 6.13
N LEU A 60 -3.86 16.01 7.08
CA LEU A 60 -5.28 15.66 7.23
C LEU A 60 -6.15 16.12 6.04
N ILE A 61 -5.84 17.29 5.46
CA ILE A 61 -6.49 17.76 4.23
C ILE A 61 -6.08 16.87 3.05
N HIS A 62 -4.80 16.50 2.96
CA HIS A 62 -4.24 15.68 1.90
C HIS A 62 -4.93 14.31 1.82
N GLN A 63 -5.14 13.64 2.96
CA GLN A 63 -5.86 12.36 3.04
C GLN A 63 -7.23 12.41 2.32
N ARG A 64 -7.98 13.49 2.54
CA ARG A 64 -9.29 13.71 1.90
C ARG A 64 -9.15 14.12 0.45
N PHE A 65 -8.18 14.99 0.15
CA PHE A 65 -7.96 15.55 -1.18
C PHE A 65 -7.59 14.47 -2.20
N ILE A 66 -6.71 13.53 -1.86
CA ILE A 66 -6.27 12.47 -2.80
C ILE A 66 -7.38 11.48 -3.17
N CYS A 67 -8.48 11.46 -2.41
CA CYS A 67 -9.69 10.70 -2.74
C CYS A 67 -10.69 11.49 -3.60
N SER A 68 -10.46 12.79 -3.81
CA SER A 68 -11.29 13.62 -4.71
C SER A 68 -10.94 13.38 -6.18
N ARG A 69 -11.83 13.76 -7.11
CA ARG A 69 -11.58 13.64 -8.55
C ARG A 69 -10.31 14.37 -9.01
N ALA A 70 -10.04 15.55 -8.45
CA ALA A 70 -8.85 16.33 -8.81
C ALA A 70 -7.58 15.71 -8.19
N GLY A 71 -7.62 15.34 -6.91
CA GLY A 71 -6.47 14.77 -6.23
C GLY A 71 -6.07 13.40 -6.76
N ILE A 72 -7.03 12.53 -7.04
CA ILE A 72 -6.75 11.18 -7.55
C ILE A 72 -6.09 11.20 -8.93
N GLN A 73 -6.45 12.19 -9.77
CA GLN A 73 -5.80 12.44 -11.05
C GLN A 73 -4.35 12.93 -10.88
N GLN A 74 -4.09 13.84 -9.93
CA GLN A 74 -2.71 14.24 -9.63
C GLN A 74 -1.87 13.09 -9.09
N MET A 75 -2.48 12.18 -8.32
CA MET A 75 -1.80 10.99 -7.84
C MET A 75 -1.57 9.96 -8.95
N SER A 76 -2.41 9.92 -9.99
CA SER A 76 -2.23 9.02 -11.13
C SER A 76 -1.02 9.41 -11.97
N GLU A 77 -0.81 10.70 -12.22
CA GLU A 77 0.39 11.24 -12.88
C GLU A 77 1.66 10.83 -12.12
N LYS A 78 1.65 10.97 -10.79
CA LYS A 78 2.78 10.57 -9.92
C LYS A 78 2.99 9.05 -9.90
N TYR A 79 1.90 8.30 -9.95
CA TYR A 79 1.95 6.84 -10.04
C TYR A 79 2.56 6.39 -11.37
N GLU A 80 2.23 7.02 -12.49
CA GLU A 80 2.84 6.70 -13.80
C GLU A 80 4.34 6.93 -13.82
N LEU A 81 4.78 8.04 -13.22
CA LEU A 81 6.19 8.41 -13.07
C LEU A 81 6.92 7.62 -11.97
N ALA A 82 6.25 6.65 -11.33
CA ALA A 82 6.81 5.85 -10.24
C ALA A 82 7.35 6.67 -9.04
N HIS A 83 6.80 7.86 -8.77
CA HIS A 83 7.27 8.74 -7.69
C HIS A 83 7.15 8.11 -6.29
N PHE A 84 6.19 7.19 -6.10
CA PHE A 84 6.00 6.47 -4.84
C PHE A 84 6.97 5.31 -4.65
N GLY A 85 7.75 4.99 -5.68
CA GLY A 85 8.66 3.86 -5.70
C GLY A 85 8.03 2.56 -6.18
N VAL A 86 8.80 1.49 -6.04
CA VAL A 86 8.52 0.17 -6.61
C VAL A 86 8.54 -0.92 -5.55
N CYS A 87 7.87 -2.03 -5.85
CA CYS A 87 7.79 -3.17 -4.95
C CYS A 87 9.18 -3.79 -4.72
N PRO A 88 9.59 -4.01 -3.46
CA PRO A 88 10.90 -4.61 -3.15
C PRO A 88 10.95 -6.10 -3.46
N ARG A 89 9.81 -6.74 -3.71
CA ARG A 89 9.71 -8.18 -3.95
C ARG A 89 10.21 -8.53 -5.35
N THR A 90 11.21 -9.41 -5.45
CA THR A 90 11.84 -9.82 -6.71
C THR A 90 10.84 -10.32 -7.76
N HIS A 91 9.88 -11.14 -7.36
CA HIS A 91 8.86 -11.70 -8.28
C HIS A 91 7.78 -10.70 -8.71
N CYS A 92 7.77 -9.50 -8.14
CA CYS A 92 6.95 -8.39 -8.62
C CYS A 92 7.66 -7.55 -9.68
N GLU A 93 8.93 -7.83 -10.02
CA GLU A 93 9.62 -7.17 -11.15
C GLU A 93 9.52 -5.64 -11.12
N GLN A 94 9.65 -5.06 -9.91
CA GLN A 94 9.59 -3.61 -9.67
C GLN A 94 8.27 -2.95 -10.09
N VAL A 95 7.13 -3.62 -9.90
CA VAL A 95 5.80 -2.99 -10.05
C VAL A 95 5.71 -1.73 -9.19
N ARG A 96 5.12 -0.67 -9.75
CA ARG A 96 4.91 0.61 -9.06
C ARG A 96 3.98 0.45 -7.86
N THR A 97 4.23 1.21 -6.80
CA THR A 97 3.50 1.12 -5.53
C THR A 97 2.64 2.36 -5.30
N LEU A 98 1.72 2.26 -4.35
CA LEU A 98 0.88 3.37 -3.90
C LEU A 98 1.12 3.61 -2.42
N PRO A 99 1.18 4.87 -1.96
CA PRO A 99 1.25 5.17 -0.53
C PRO A 99 -0.05 4.77 0.16
N VAL A 100 0.05 4.27 1.38
CA VAL A 100 -1.09 3.84 2.20
C VAL A 100 -0.80 4.06 3.68
N GLY A 101 -1.81 4.44 4.46
CA GLY A 101 -1.79 4.39 5.92
C GLY A 101 -2.37 3.08 6.42
N LEU A 102 -1.79 2.49 7.47
CA LEU A 102 -2.39 1.33 8.15
C LEU A 102 -3.51 1.72 9.11
N SER A 103 -3.58 3.00 9.48
CA SER A 103 -4.61 3.61 10.29
C SER A 103 -4.94 5.01 9.75
N ASP A 104 -6.12 5.51 10.12
CA ASP A 104 -6.53 6.90 9.89
C ASP A 104 -6.36 7.76 11.16
N VAL A 105 -5.83 7.17 12.24
CA VAL A 105 -5.52 7.85 13.51
C VAL A 105 -4.07 8.32 13.49
N LEU A 106 -3.86 9.59 13.85
CA LEU A 106 -2.52 10.20 13.90
C LEU A 106 -1.61 9.50 14.92
N GLY A 107 -0.33 9.38 14.58
CA GLY A 107 0.73 8.86 15.44
C GLY A 107 0.73 7.34 15.63
N GLU A 108 -0.18 6.59 14.99
CA GLU A 108 -0.22 5.12 15.12
C GLU A 108 0.85 4.43 14.26
N ASP A 109 1.01 4.84 13.01
CA ASP A 109 2.02 4.29 12.12
C ASP A 109 2.41 5.28 11.01
N THR A 110 3.60 5.08 10.46
CA THR A 110 4.14 5.86 9.34
C THR A 110 3.48 5.42 8.02
N VAL A 111 3.65 6.23 6.98
CA VAL A 111 3.25 5.85 5.62
C VAL A 111 3.95 4.55 5.17
N LYS A 112 3.18 3.69 4.51
CA LYS A 112 3.63 2.45 3.89
C LYS A 112 3.38 2.46 2.39
N LEU A 113 3.93 1.48 1.68
CA LEU A 113 3.77 1.28 0.24
C LEU A 113 2.98 -0.01 -0.03
N PHE A 114 1.80 0.14 -0.62
CA PHE A 114 1.00 -0.98 -1.11
C PHE A 114 1.43 -1.37 -2.53
N CYS A 115 1.66 -2.67 -2.75
CA CYS A 115 1.92 -3.21 -4.08
C CYS A 115 0.68 -3.92 -4.65
N PRO A 116 0.08 -3.44 -5.76
CA PRO A 116 -1.06 -4.10 -6.37
C PRO A 116 -0.74 -5.44 -7.03
N SER A 117 0.54 -5.75 -7.28
CA SER A 117 0.95 -7.01 -7.91
C SER A 117 0.99 -8.19 -6.94
N CYS A 118 1.51 -8.01 -5.73
CA CYS A 118 1.52 -9.06 -4.70
C CYS A 118 0.50 -8.87 -3.58
N LEU A 119 -0.27 -7.78 -3.60
CA LEU A 119 -1.29 -7.46 -2.60
C LEU A 119 -0.72 -7.41 -1.17
N ASP A 120 0.44 -6.78 -1.02
CA ASP A 120 1.16 -6.71 0.25
C ASP A 120 1.67 -5.29 0.50
N VAL A 121 1.96 -4.98 1.77
CA VAL A 121 2.34 -3.65 2.24
C VAL A 121 3.79 -3.66 2.72
N TYR A 122 4.56 -2.65 2.32
CA TYR A 122 5.99 -2.54 2.57
C TYR A 122 6.35 -1.22 3.23
N VAL A 123 7.41 -1.21 4.03
CA VAL A 123 8.00 0.02 4.56
C VAL A 123 8.79 0.70 3.42
N PRO A 124 8.64 2.02 3.21
CA PRO A 124 9.46 2.74 2.24
C PRO A 124 10.96 2.56 2.55
N PRO A 125 11.82 2.32 1.53
CA PRO A 125 13.23 2.00 1.77
C PRO A 125 14.04 3.20 2.25
N ASN A 126 13.63 4.43 1.90
CA ASN A 126 14.30 5.65 2.33
C ASN A 126 13.77 6.07 3.72
N SER A 127 14.69 6.25 4.67
CA SER A 127 14.39 6.63 6.05
C SER A 127 13.67 7.97 6.18
N ARG A 128 13.81 8.88 5.22
CA ARG A 128 13.11 10.17 5.23
C ARG A 128 11.59 10.07 5.29
N PHE A 129 11.03 8.93 4.87
CA PHE A 129 9.58 8.69 4.89
C PHE A 129 9.10 8.05 6.20
N GLN A 130 10.01 7.73 7.12
CA GLN A 130 9.66 7.17 8.44
C GLN A 130 9.15 8.23 9.41
N THR A 131 9.30 9.52 9.10
CA THR A 131 8.71 10.61 9.89
C THR A 131 7.33 11.03 9.39
N VAL A 132 6.92 10.57 8.20
CA VAL A 132 5.63 10.93 7.59
C VAL A 132 4.53 10.01 8.09
N ASP A 133 3.50 10.59 8.70
CA ASP A 133 2.34 9.86 9.23
C ASP A 133 1.54 9.18 8.10
N GLY A 134 1.18 7.91 8.29
CA GLY A 134 0.39 7.16 7.34
C GLY A 134 -1.06 7.65 7.23
N ALA A 135 -1.60 8.25 8.29
CA ALA A 135 -2.94 8.81 8.32
C ALA A 135 -3.14 9.92 7.27
N TYR A 136 -2.07 10.62 6.85
CA TYR A 136 -2.13 11.63 5.79
C TYR A 136 -2.45 11.07 4.40
N PHE A 137 -2.37 9.74 4.23
CA PHE A 137 -2.80 9.02 3.03
C PHE A 137 -4.06 8.20 3.31
N GLY A 138 -4.18 7.69 4.53
CA GLY A 138 -5.29 6.88 4.99
C GLY A 138 -5.32 5.49 4.38
N ARG A 139 -6.30 4.69 4.83
CA ARG A 139 -6.46 3.29 4.39
C ARG A 139 -7.13 3.14 3.03
N THR A 140 -7.89 4.15 2.60
CA THR A 140 -8.83 4.04 1.47
C THR A 140 -8.21 4.33 0.12
N PHE A 141 -7.26 5.26 0.05
CA PHE A 141 -6.76 5.83 -1.21
C PHE A 141 -6.29 4.76 -2.20
N GLY A 142 -5.47 3.80 -1.78
CA GLY A 142 -4.92 2.78 -2.68
C GLY A 142 -5.99 1.90 -3.35
N ALA A 143 -7.02 1.51 -2.62
CA ALA A 143 -8.14 0.72 -3.17
C ALA A 143 -9.00 1.56 -4.11
N LEU A 144 -9.35 2.80 -3.70
CA LEU A 144 -10.13 3.72 -4.51
C LEU A 144 -9.42 4.07 -5.82
N PHE A 145 -8.10 4.25 -5.79
CA PHE A 145 -7.27 4.49 -6.96
C PHE A 145 -7.41 3.38 -8.00
N LEU A 146 -7.27 2.12 -7.57
CA LEU A 146 -7.35 0.97 -8.47
C LEU A 146 -8.77 0.75 -9.02
N LEU A 147 -9.80 1.06 -8.23
CA LEU A 147 -11.19 1.04 -8.69
C LEU A 147 -11.50 2.16 -9.69
N THR A 148 -10.89 3.33 -9.52
CA THR A 148 -11.09 4.49 -10.40
C THR A 148 -10.38 4.29 -11.74
N PHE A 149 -9.24 3.60 -11.73
CA PHE A 149 -8.42 3.37 -12.91
C PHE A 149 -8.15 1.87 -13.15
N PRO A 150 -9.19 1.07 -13.46
CA PRO A 150 -9.07 -0.38 -13.63
C PRO A 150 -8.21 -0.76 -14.84
N ASP A 151 -8.04 0.18 -15.77
CA ASP A 151 -7.31 0.00 -17.03
C ASP A 151 -5.78 0.23 -16.90
N TYR A 152 -5.28 0.66 -15.73
CA TYR A 152 -3.83 0.73 -15.51
C TYR A 152 -3.20 -0.64 -15.65
N ASP A 153 -2.16 -0.75 -16.47
CA ASP A 153 -1.43 -2.01 -16.59
C ASP A 153 -0.49 -2.20 -15.38
N ILE A 154 -0.92 -3.04 -14.45
CA ILE A 154 -0.18 -3.37 -13.22
C ILE A 154 0.95 -4.36 -13.51
N SER A 155 0.90 -5.07 -14.65
CA SER A 155 1.95 -6.02 -15.04
C SER A 155 3.17 -5.32 -15.63
N LYS A 156 3.10 -4.03 -15.99
CA LYS A 156 4.24 -3.28 -16.53
C LYS A 156 5.33 -3.11 -15.48
N LYS A 157 6.53 -3.53 -15.83
CA LYS A 157 7.74 -3.44 -15.00
C LYS A 157 8.05 -1.96 -14.77
N GLY A 158 8.12 -1.51 -13.52
CA GLY A 158 8.53 -0.13 -13.19
C GLY A 158 9.95 0.21 -13.66
N LEU A 159 10.73 -0.79 -14.06
CA LEU A 159 12.06 -0.66 -14.65
C LEU A 159 12.10 0.30 -15.86
N GLU A 160 11.04 0.33 -16.69
CA GLU A 160 10.99 1.26 -17.84
C GLU A 160 10.80 2.72 -17.41
N ALA A 161 10.11 2.97 -16.29
CA ALA A 161 9.90 4.32 -15.76
C ALA A 161 11.15 4.91 -15.09
N LEU A 162 12.01 4.06 -14.51
CA LEU A 162 13.23 4.48 -13.79
C LEU A 162 14.45 4.68 -14.71
N SER A 163 14.43 4.13 -15.93
CA SER A 163 15.62 4.06 -16.79
C SER A 163 15.96 5.33 -17.56
N GLY A 164 15.22 6.44 -17.36
CA GLY A 164 15.58 7.79 -17.84
C GLY A 164 15.79 7.96 -19.36
N HIS A 165 15.62 6.91 -20.15
CA HIS A 165 15.63 7.00 -21.60
C HIS A 165 14.30 7.58 -22.03
N GLY A 166 14.33 8.86 -22.42
CA GLY A 166 13.22 9.62 -22.99
C GLY A 166 12.73 9.10 -24.33
N THR A 167 12.39 7.81 -24.42
CA THR A 167 11.39 7.38 -25.37
C THR A 167 10.08 7.99 -24.89
N ARG A 168 9.58 8.97 -25.65
CA ARG A 168 8.19 9.46 -25.60
C ARG A 168 7.26 8.34 -25.11
N PRO A 169 6.27 8.61 -24.23
CA PRO A 169 5.22 7.64 -23.99
C PRO A 169 4.64 7.30 -25.36
N LEU A 170 4.95 6.10 -25.83
CA LEU A 170 4.43 5.63 -27.09
C LEU A 170 2.91 5.63 -26.87
N PRO A 171 2.14 6.38 -27.68
CA PRO A 171 0.70 6.33 -27.55
C PRO A 171 0.33 4.87 -27.76
N SER A 172 -0.32 4.29 -26.74
CA SER A 172 -0.93 2.97 -26.75
C SER A 172 -0.76 2.22 -28.08
N LEU A 173 0.41 1.61 -28.33
CA LEU A 173 0.53 0.56 -29.34
C LEU A 173 -0.04 -0.69 -28.69
N ASN A 174 -1.36 -0.67 -28.57
CA ASN A 174 -2.29 -1.78 -28.58
C ASN A 174 -3.66 -1.15 -28.77
N ALA A 175 -3.78 -0.43 -29.89
CA ALA A 175 -5.04 -0.26 -30.60
C ALA A 175 -5.18 -1.47 -31.53
N ASP A 176 -5.31 -2.67 -30.95
CA ASP A 176 -5.72 -3.88 -31.65
C ASP A 176 -6.83 -4.49 -30.83
N GLY A 177 -8.06 -4.10 -31.19
CA GLY A 177 -9.37 -4.79 -31.13
C GLY A 177 -9.71 -5.92 -30.16
N GLU A 178 -8.91 -6.28 -29.17
CA GLU A 178 -9.25 -7.30 -28.18
C GLU A 178 -9.56 -6.61 -26.85
N GLU A 179 -10.84 -6.59 -26.50
CA GLU A 179 -11.31 -6.20 -25.18
C GLU A 179 -10.57 -7.08 -24.16
N ARG A 180 -9.65 -6.49 -23.38
CA ARG A 180 -8.91 -7.21 -22.33
C ARG A 180 -9.94 -7.88 -21.43
N GLU A 181 -9.82 -9.19 -21.23
CA GLU A 181 -10.77 -9.95 -20.42
C GLU A 181 -10.92 -9.27 -19.04
N LYS A 182 -12.15 -8.81 -18.74
CA LYS A 182 -12.49 -8.16 -17.48
C LYS A 182 -13.19 -9.15 -16.57
N ILE A 183 -12.73 -9.24 -15.33
CA ILE A 183 -13.32 -10.06 -14.27
C ILE A 183 -13.70 -9.09 -13.15
N ASN A 184 -14.98 -9.08 -12.75
CA ASN A 184 -15.52 -8.17 -11.74
C ASN A 184 -15.16 -6.69 -11.97
N GLY A 185 -15.10 -6.24 -13.24
CA GLY A 185 -14.75 -4.85 -13.58
C GLY A 185 -13.26 -4.50 -13.58
N PHE A 186 -12.38 -5.45 -13.28
CA PHE A 186 -10.93 -5.31 -13.38
C PHE A 186 -10.37 -6.12 -14.56
N ASN A 187 -9.28 -5.65 -15.17
CA ASN A 187 -8.57 -6.46 -16.17
C ASN A 187 -8.01 -7.73 -15.50
N ALA A 188 -8.25 -8.90 -16.10
CA ALA A 188 -7.79 -10.18 -15.57
C ALA A 188 -6.26 -10.22 -15.38
N SER A 189 -5.51 -9.52 -16.24
CA SER A 189 -4.05 -9.37 -16.12
C SER A 189 -3.60 -8.59 -14.87
N ASN A 190 -4.46 -7.74 -14.31
CA ASN A 190 -4.19 -6.92 -13.13
C ASN A 190 -4.49 -7.63 -11.81
N LEU A 191 -5.18 -8.78 -11.84
CA LEU A 191 -5.53 -9.53 -10.65
C LEU A 191 -4.29 -10.23 -10.06
N ALA A 192 -3.58 -9.57 -9.14
CA ALA A 192 -2.42 -10.11 -8.42
C ALA A 192 -1.33 -10.78 -9.30
N PRO A 193 -0.79 -10.11 -10.35
CA PRO A 193 0.22 -10.65 -11.26
C PRO A 193 1.50 -11.18 -10.59
N GLY A 194 1.78 -10.77 -9.35
CA GLY A 194 2.93 -11.19 -8.56
C GLY A 194 2.70 -12.45 -7.71
N LEU A 195 1.51 -13.05 -7.74
CA LEU A 195 1.17 -14.25 -6.96
C LEU A 195 0.98 -15.48 -7.86
N GLY A 196 1.03 -16.67 -7.27
CA GLY A 196 0.80 -17.94 -7.98
C GLY A 196 2.05 -18.64 -8.48
N ARG A 197 1.85 -19.58 -9.43
CA ARG A 197 2.91 -20.46 -9.94
C ARG A 197 4.06 -19.64 -10.56
N GLY A 198 5.29 -20.05 -10.28
CA GLY A 198 6.50 -19.38 -10.78
C GLY A 198 6.84 -18.03 -10.11
N LYS A 199 5.96 -17.52 -9.24
CA LYS A 199 6.17 -16.25 -8.51
C LYS A 199 6.42 -16.47 -7.01
N VAL A 200 6.72 -17.69 -6.58
CA VAL A 200 7.06 -18.03 -5.19
C VAL A 200 8.53 -18.45 -5.13
N TYR A 201 9.28 -17.82 -4.24
CA TYR A 201 10.69 -18.15 -4.03
C TYR A 201 10.82 -19.55 -3.42
N GLU A 202 11.64 -20.39 -4.06
CA GLU A 202 11.92 -21.75 -3.61
C GLU A 202 13.33 -21.83 -3.01
N PRO A 203 13.46 -21.97 -1.67
CA PRO A 203 14.77 -22.02 -1.02
C PRO A 203 15.51 -23.30 -1.39
N LYS A 204 16.77 -23.16 -1.80
CA LYS A 204 17.66 -24.27 -2.15
C LYS A 204 19.00 -24.13 -1.45
N ILE A 205 19.53 -25.23 -0.95
CA ILE A 205 20.86 -25.33 -0.32
C ILE A 205 21.63 -26.42 -1.08
N TYR A 206 22.81 -26.09 -1.60
CA TYR A 206 23.59 -26.97 -2.48
C TYR A 206 22.79 -27.56 -3.67
N GLY A 207 21.82 -26.80 -4.20
CA GLY A 207 20.95 -27.24 -5.29
C GLY A 207 19.73 -28.07 -4.87
N PHE A 208 19.66 -28.52 -3.62
CA PHE A 208 18.53 -29.29 -3.09
C PHE A 208 17.49 -28.37 -2.45
N LYS A 209 16.22 -28.65 -2.70
CA LYS A 209 15.10 -27.93 -2.08
C LYS A 209 15.12 -28.15 -0.56
N VAL A 210 14.92 -27.07 0.20
CA VAL A 210 14.75 -27.19 1.64
C VAL A 210 13.41 -27.87 1.94
N SER A 211 13.44 -28.93 2.75
CA SER A 211 12.24 -29.67 3.14
C SER A 211 11.25 -28.79 3.89
N GLU A 212 9.96 -28.93 3.63
CA GLU A 212 8.88 -28.25 4.38
C GLU A 212 8.83 -28.67 5.86
N ARG A 213 9.36 -29.85 6.20
CA ARG A 213 9.46 -30.33 7.58
C ARG A 213 10.61 -29.68 8.34
N ALA A 214 11.56 -29.05 7.64
CA ALA A 214 12.68 -28.37 8.28
C ALA A 214 12.20 -27.13 9.03
N ARG A 215 12.88 -26.79 10.13
CA ARG A 215 12.57 -25.58 10.92
C ARG A 215 12.70 -24.29 10.08
N SER A 216 13.68 -24.24 9.18
CA SER A 216 13.89 -23.17 8.20
C SER A 216 13.21 -23.43 6.85
N GLY A 217 12.30 -24.41 6.78
CA GLY A 217 11.55 -24.72 5.57
C GLY A 217 10.57 -23.60 5.21
N PRO A 218 10.10 -23.55 3.95
CA PRO A 218 9.10 -22.58 3.53
C PRO A 218 7.80 -22.75 4.32
N ARG A 219 7.27 -21.64 4.88
CA ARG A 219 6.02 -21.61 5.66
C ARG A 219 5.02 -20.67 5.00
N MET A 220 3.75 -20.87 5.32
CA MET A 220 2.64 -20.01 4.88
C MET A 220 2.59 -19.77 3.36
N ALA A 221 2.95 -20.78 2.56
CA ALA A 221 2.90 -20.67 1.10
C ALA A 221 1.49 -20.34 0.57
N TRP A 222 0.46 -20.64 1.36
CA TRP A 222 -0.93 -20.30 1.06
C TRP A 222 -1.18 -18.79 0.90
N LEU A 223 -0.44 -17.93 1.61
CA LEU A 223 -0.52 -16.47 1.46
C LEU A 223 -0.09 -15.99 0.06
N ARG A 224 0.66 -16.82 -0.66
CA ARG A 224 1.18 -16.51 -2.00
C ARG A 224 0.53 -17.36 -3.10
N LYS A 225 -0.49 -18.15 -2.76
CA LYS A 225 -1.26 -18.94 -3.73
C LYS A 225 -2.19 -18.04 -4.52
N ARG A 226 -2.37 -18.39 -5.78
CA ARG A 226 -3.34 -17.80 -6.70
C ARG A 226 -3.91 -18.96 -7.52
N PRO A 227 -5.23 -18.99 -7.82
CA PRO A 227 -5.81 -19.95 -8.73
C PRO A 227 -5.09 -19.95 -10.09
N ASP A 228 -5.01 -21.12 -10.72
CA ASP A 228 -4.40 -21.26 -12.05
C ASP A 228 -5.34 -20.73 -13.15
N ASP A 229 -6.64 -20.97 -12.99
CA ASP A 229 -7.69 -20.35 -13.80
C ASP A 229 -8.21 -19.10 -13.08
N LEU A 230 -8.19 -17.96 -13.76
CA LEU A 230 -8.65 -16.70 -13.19
C LEU A 230 -10.17 -16.58 -13.15
N LYS A 231 -10.88 -17.37 -13.95
CA LYS A 231 -12.34 -17.42 -13.93
C LYS A 231 -12.89 -17.91 -12.59
N ASP A 232 -12.08 -18.66 -11.83
CA ASP A 232 -12.41 -19.03 -10.45
C ASP A 232 -12.61 -17.81 -9.54
N LEU A 233 -12.05 -16.64 -9.90
CA LEU A 233 -12.21 -15.37 -9.18
C LEU A 233 -13.42 -14.55 -9.65
N ASP A 234 -14.16 -14.98 -10.66
CA ASP A 234 -15.36 -14.31 -11.14
C ASP A 234 -16.54 -14.57 -10.18
N GLU A 235 -16.66 -13.72 -9.17
CA GLU A 235 -17.68 -13.80 -8.14
C GLU A 235 -19.09 -13.63 -8.72
N ALA A 236 -19.24 -12.78 -9.75
CA ALA A 236 -20.53 -12.55 -10.40
C ALA A 236 -21.00 -13.79 -11.17
N ALA A 237 -20.11 -14.42 -11.94
CA ALA A 237 -20.41 -15.67 -12.64
C ALA A 237 -20.68 -16.82 -11.65
N ASN A 238 -19.91 -16.92 -10.58
CA ASN A 238 -20.10 -17.95 -9.55
C ASN A 238 -21.46 -17.79 -8.85
N TYR A 239 -21.82 -16.56 -8.46
CA TYR A 239 -23.12 -16.29 -7.84
C TYR A 239 -24.28 -16.63 -8.78
N ALA A 240 -24.19 -16.24 -10.05
CA ALA A 240 -25.21 -16.54 -11.05
C ALA A 240 -25.35 -18.05 -11.30
N ALA A 241 -24.25 -18.81 -11.28
CA ALA A 241 -24.29 -20.27 -11.41
C ALA A 241 -24.93 -20.96 -10.20
N GLU A 242 -24.77 -20.39 -8.99
CA GLU A 242 -25.35 -20.94 -7.76
C GLU A 242 -26.83 -20.57 -7.55
N HIS A 243 -27.24 -19.37 -7.96
CA HIS A 243 -28.58 -18.81 -7.67
C HIS A 243 -29.46 -18.60 -8.91
N GLY A 244 -28.93 -18.79 -10.12
CA GLY A 244 -29.63 -18.52 -11.38
C GLY A 244 -30.75 -19.50 -11.75
N GLU A 245 -30.95 -20.57 -10.98
CA GLU A 245 -32.07 -21.52 -11.18
C GLU A 245 -33.29 -21.21 -10.27
N GLU A 246 -33.23 -20.24 -9.35
CA GLU A 246 -34.27 -20.04 -8.34
C GLU A 246 -35.32 -18.97 -8.70
N SER A 247 -35.23 -18.34 -9.88
CA SER A 247 -36.11 -17.23 -10.27
C SER A 247 -36.76 -17.34 -11.65
N ASP A 248 -37.08 -18.56 -12.11
CA ASP A 248 -37.94 -18.73 -13.29
C ASP A 248 -39.02 -19.80 -13.08
N GLU A 249 -39.98 -19.50 -12.22
CA GLU A 249 -41.34 -20.00 -12.39
C GLU A 249 -42.21 -18.85 -12.96
N GLY A 250 -42.16 -18.67 -14.29
CA GLY A 250 -42.90 -17.60 -14.96
C GLY A 250 -42.93 -17.63 -16.50
N GLU A 251 -43.45 -18.71 -17.08
CA GLU A 251 -44.02 -18.80 -18.44
C GLU A 251 -43.09 -18.90 -19.67
N GLY A 252 -42.78 -20.16 -20.04
CA GLY A 252 -42.99 -20.76 -21.36
C GLY A 252 -42.44 -20.10 -22.64
N ASN A 253 -41.44 -20.71 -23.28
CA ASN A 253 -41.61 -21.50 -24.53
C ASN A 253 -40.22 -21.99 -25.01
N GLY A 254 -40.12 -23.26 -25.42
CA GLY A 254 -38.85 -23.95 -25.62
C GLY A 254 -38.10 -23.64 -26.92
N ASN A 255 -36.78 -23.81 -26.91
CA ASN A 255 -36.07 -24.72 -27.82
C ASN A 255 -34.62 -24.93 -27.35
N GLY A 256 -34.13 -26.16 -27.47
CA GLY A 256 -32.94 -26.63 -26.76
C GLY A 256 -31.56 -26.24 -27.31
N ASN A 257 -30.58 -26.28 -26.41
CA ASN A 257 -29.36 -27.07 -26.57
C ASN A 257 -28.64 -27.18 -25.22
N GLY A 258 -28.92 -28.27 -24.49
CA GLY A 258 -28.30 -28.53 -23.18
C GLY A 258 -26.85 -28.96 -23.32
N VAL A 259 -25.92 -28.07 -22.97
CA VAL A 259 -24.54 -28.47 -22.66
C VAL A 259 -24.54 -29.06 -21.26
N GLN A 260 -24.36 -30.38 -21.17
CA GLN A 260 -24.35 -31.10 -19.89
C GLN A 260 -23.13 -30.68 -19.05
N ALA A 261 -23.32 -29.78 -18.09
CA ALA A 261 -22.33 -29.49 -17.07
C ALA A 261 -22.16 -30.71 -16.15
N ARG A 262 -20.94 -31.26 -16.12
CA ARG A 262 -20.57 -32.36 -15.23
C ARG A 262 -20.67 -31.91 -13.78
N ARG A 263 -21.68 -32.39 -13.05
CA ARG A 263 -21.83 -32.26 -11.60
C ARG A 263 -20.56 -32.75 -10.89
N ARG A 264 -19.81 -31.86 -10.23
CA ARG A 264 -18.78 -32.26 -9.26
C ARG A 264 -19.50 -32.73 -7.99
N ALA A 265 -19.26 -33.97 -7.59
CA ALA A 265 -19.81 -34.53 -6.37
C ALA A 265 -19.24 -33.79 -5.15
N GLN A 266 -20.13 -33.27 -4.29
CA GLN A 266 -19.76 -32.69 -3.00
C GLN A 266 -19.10 -33.75 -2.10
N PRO A 267 -18.04 -33.43 -1.35
CA PRO A 267 -17.52 -34.34 -0.34
C PRO A 267 -18.55 -34.52 0.78
N ARG A 268 -18.84 -35.78 1.14
CA ARG A 268 -19.78 -36.13 2.22
C ARG A 268 -19.31 -35.49 3.52
N ARG A 269 -20.10 -34.55 4.06
CA ARG A 269 -19.93 -34.04 5.43
C ARG A 269 -20.09 -35.21 6.41
N LEU A 270 -18.98 -35.64 7.01
CA LEU A 270 -19.00 -36.52 8.18
C LEU A 270 -19.70 -35.78 9.33
N ARG A 271 -20.76 -36.40 9.84
CA ARG A 271 -21.63 -35.91 10.91
C ARG A 271 -20.82 -35.72 12.20
N ARG A 272 -20.59 -34.47 12.59
CA ARG A 272 -19.96 -34.11 13.87
C ARG A 272 -20.97 -34.37 15.00
N VAL A 273 -20.61 -35.22 15.94
CA VAL A 273 -21.37 -35.44 17.19
C VAL A 273 -20.99 -34.32 18.18
N ASN A 274 -21.99 -33.84 18.91
CA ASN A 274 -22.02 -32.72 19.85
C ASN A 274 -20.77 -32.49 20.73
N GLY A 275 -20.46 -31.20 20.95
CA GLY A 275 -20.08 -30.67 22.27
C GLY A 275 -18.63 -30.20 22.44
N GLY A 276 -18.42 -28.88 22.48
CA GLY A 276 -17.19 -28.26 23.00
C GLY A 276 -16.65 -27.11 22.14
N SER A 277 -16.71 -25.88 22.67
CA SER A 277 -16.08 -24.69 22.07
C SER A 277 -14.55 -24.74 22.27
N PRO A 278 -13.71 -24.40 21.27
CA PRO A 278 -12.24 -24.57 21.36
C PRO A 278 -11.48 -23.52 22.19
N MET A 279 -12.14 -22.79 23.10
CA MET A 279 -11.51 -21.71 23.87
C MET A 279 -11.84 -21.86 25.36
N GLU A 280 -11.29 -22.90 26.00
CA GLU A 280 -11.07 -22.93 27.44
C GLU A 280 -9.55 -23.06 27.67
N VAL A 281 -8.97 -22.02 28.25
CA VAL A 281 -7.58 -22.00 28.71
C VAL A 281 -7.62 -22.30 30.20
N GLU A 282 -7.43 -23.57 30.57
CA GLU A 282 -7.11 -23.92 31.95
C GLU A 282 -5.61 -23.74 32.19
N GLY A 283 -5.27 -22.83 33.12
CA GLY A 283 -3.91 -22.56 33.54
C GLY A 283 -3.39 -23.64 34.47
N ASN A 284 -2.36 -24.36 34.03
CA ASN A 284 -1.68 -25.35 34.86
C ASN A 284 -0.58 -24.66 35.69
N GLY A 285 -0.90 -24.27 36.92
CA GLY A 285 0.07 -23.90 37.95
C GLY A 285 0.34 -25.11 38.85
N GLU A 286 1.41 -25.85 38.57
CA GLU A 286 1.94 -26.86 39.50
C GLU A 286 2.60 -26.15 40.69
N ALA A 287 2.04 -26.35 41.88
CA ALA A 287 2.62 -25.92 43.14
C ALA A 287 3.67 -26.94 43.61
N PHE A 288 4.90 -26.46 43.75
CA PHE A 288 5.90 -27.06 44.64
C PHE A 288 5.53 -26.73 46.09
N SER A 289 5.24 -27.75 46.90
CA SER A 289 5.69 -27.96 48.30
C SER A 289 5.08 -29.23 48.86
#